data_AF-A0A7S4TAH4-F1
#
_entry.id   AF-A0A7S4TAH4-F1
#
_cell.length_a   1.000
_cell.length_b   1.000
_cell.length_c   1.000
_cell.angle_alpha   90.00
_cell.angle_beta   90.00
_cell.angle_gamma   90.00
#
_symmetry.space_group_name_H-M   'P 1'
#
loop_
_entity.id
_entity.type
_entity.pdbx_description
1 polymer ?
#
loop_
_entity_poly.entity_id
_entity_poly.type
_entity_poly.pdbx_seq_one_letter_code
_entity_poly.pdbx_strand_id
1 'polypeptide(L)'
;LKFGLKLLVTSRVGHAAPRRSNICQRAMYRNTARFAAARANYFNTLSHKEKLDQLGRCRFMAKSEFADGVKKVEGKNFVIIGCGAQGLNQGLNMRDSGCNVSYALRKDAIELKRQSYVNATSNGFKVGTYDQLIPDADLVLNLTPDKQHSAVVSEVMPLMKQGATLSYSHGFNIVEEGMKIRDDLTVVMVAPKCPGTEVREEYKRGFGVPTLIAVHPENDPKGEGLAIAKAYCAATGGDRAGVLLSSFIAEVKSDLMGEQTILCGMLQTGALLCFDKMVEKGI
;
A
#
# COMPACT_ATOMS: atom_id res chain seq x y z
N LEU A 1 3.56 -16.43 14.23
CA LEU A 1 3.10 -15.58 13.11
C LEU A 1 1.94 -14.71 13.58
N LYS A 2 2.08 -13.37 13.61
CA LYS A 2 0.99 -12.44 13.95
C LYS A 2 0.47 -11.78 12.66
N PHE A 3 -0.37 -12.48 11.91
CA PHE A 3 -1.26 -11.86 10.93
C PHE A 3 -2.51 -11.40 11.68
N GLY A 4 -2.61 -10.09 11.92
CA GLY A 4 -3.68 -9.47 12.68
C GLY A 4 -4.86 -9.09 11.80
N LEU A 5 -5.71 -10.05 11.42
CA LEU A 5 -7.05 -9.76 10.92
C LEU A 5 -8.06 -10.24 11.96
N LYS A 6 -8.39 -9.37 12.92
CA LYS A 6 -9.55 -9.57 13.81
C LYS A 6 -10.82 -9.48 12.96
N LEU A 7 -11.38 -10.62 12.55
CA LEU A 7 -12.79 -10.75 12.20
C LEU A 7 -13.60 -10.52 13.48
N LEU A 8 -14.51 -9.54 13.48
CA LEU A 8 -15.46 -9.34 14.57
C LEU A 8 -16.86 -9.66 14.08
N VAL A 9 -17.38 -10.79 14.57
CA VAL A 9 -18.80 -11.13 14.55
C VAL A 9 -19.51 -10.12 15.45
N THR A 10 -20.44 -9.34 14.90
CA THR A 10 -21.21 -8.35 15.66
C THR A 10 -22.34 -9.05 16.43
N SER A 11 -22.22 -9.18 17.75
CA SER A 11 -23.37 -9.44 18.64
C SER A 11 -23.89 -8.11 19.19
N ARG A 12 -25.08 -7.70 18.75
CA ARG A 12 -25.82 -6.56 19.30
C ARG A 12 -26.30 -6.89 20.71
N VAL A 13 -25.90 -6.08 21.70
CA VAL A 13 -26.68 -5.89 22.94
C VAL A 13 -26.64 -4.41 23.27
N GLY A 14 -27.80 -3.76 23.16
CA GLY A 14 -27.97 -2.35 23.49
C GLY A 14 -28.12 -2.15 24.99
N HIS A 15 -27.56 -1.04 25.51
CA HIS A 15 -27.95 -0.43 26.78
C HIS A 15 -27.92 1.09 26.61
N ALA A 16 -29.01 1.75 27.02
CA ALA A 16 -29.24 3.18 26.90
C ALA A 16 -28.81 3.91 28.19
N ALA A 17 -28.19 5.09 28.06
CA ALA A 17 -28.02 6.09 29.13
C ALA A 17 -27.74 7.50 28.50
N PRO A 18 -27.87 8.63 29.22
CA PRO A 18 -28.86 9.67 28.89
C PRO A 18 -28.29 10.95 28.27
N ARG A 19 -29.21 11.75 27.72
CA ARG A 19 -29.02 13.02 27.02
C ARG A 19 -28.38 14.11 27.90
N ARG A 20 -27.28 14.71 27.41
CA ARG A 20 -26.91 16.10 27.73
C ARG A 20 -26.60 16.86 26.43
N SER A 21 -27.14 18.06 26.38
CA SER A 21 -27.15 19.02 25.27
C SER A 21 -25.76 19.54 24.91
N ASN A 22 -25.35 19.43 23.65
CA ASN A 22 -24.22 20.16 23.09
C ASN A 22 -24.53 20.62 21.66
N ILE A 23 -25.12 21.81 21.55
CA ILE A 23 -25.37 22.51 20.28
C ILE A 23 -24.04 22.81 19.54
N CYS A 24 -22.92 22.92 20.27
CA CYS A 24 -21.59 23.14 19.70
C CYS A 24 -20.97 21.89 19.02
N GLN A 25 -21.24 20.67 19.49
CA GLN A 25 -20.74 19.45 18.84
C GLN A 25 -21.48 19.12 17.54
N ARG A 26 -22.74 19.55 17.40
CA ARG A 26 -23.53 19.36 16.17
C ARG A 26 -23.02 20.21 15.00
N ALA A 27 -22.37 21.34 15.25
CA ALA A 27 -21.79 22.17 14.18
C ALA A 27 -20.49 21.57 13.62
N MET A 28 -19.62 21.02 14.47
CA MET A 28 -18.41 20.31 14.02
C MET A 28 -18.72 18.99 13.30
N TYR A 29 -19.72 18.22 13.77
CA TYR A 29 -20.16 16.99 13.09
C TYR A 29 -20.92 17.23 11.78
N ARG A 30 -21.53 18.41 11.60
CA ARG A 30 -22.21 18.77 10.34
C ARG A 30 -21.23 19.09 9.21
N ASN A 31 -20.00 19.52 9.53
CA ASN A 31 -18.98 19.77 8.52
C ASN A 31 -18.22 18.52 8.09
N THR A 32 -18.06 17.52 8.95
CA THR A 32 -17.49 16.21 8.56
C THR A 32 -18.49 15.33 7.81
N ALA A 33 -19.80 15.48 8.07
CA ALA A 33 -20.85 14.73 7.36
C ALA A 33 -21.07 15.19 5.90
N ARG A 34 -20.61 16.38 5.51
CA ARG A 34 -20.81 16.94 4.16
C ARG A 34 -19.79 16.45 3.11
N PHE A 35 -18.70 15.82 3.53
CA PHE A 35 -17.68 15.25 2.63
C PHE A 35 -17.73 13.72 2.51
N ALA A 36 -18.61 13.06 3.26
CA ALA A 36 -18.93 11.65 3.04
C ALA A 36 -19.98 11.50 1.94
N ALA A 37 -19.69 12.00 0.73
CA ALA A 37 -20.29 11.39 -0.44
C ALA A 37 -19.89 9.92 -0.38
N ALA A 38 -20.86 9.01 -0.32
CA ALA A 38 -20.60 7.58 -0.24
C ALA A 38 -19.64 7.21 -1.38
N ARG A 39 -18.37 6.95 -1.03
CA ARG A 39 -17.35 6.63 -2.03
C ARG A 39 -17.80 5.34 -2.71
N ALA A 40 -18.11 5.42 -4.00
CA ALA A 40 -18.52 4.27 -4.76
C ALA A 40 -17.28 3.41 -5.04
N ASN A 41 -17.40 2.11 -4.83
CA ASN A 41 -16.40 1.12 -5.24
C ASN A 41 -16.02 1.34 -6.71
N TYR A 42 -14.74 1.58 -6.99
CA TYR A 42 -14.26 1.93 -8.32
C TYR A 42 -14.52 0.81 -9.33
N PHE A 43 -14.30 -0.45 -8.96
CA PHE A 43 -14.59 -1.57 -9.84
C PHE A 43 -16.07 -1.58 -10.27
N ASN A 44 -16.99 -1.23 -9.38
CA ASN A 44 -18.42 -1.19 -9.68
C ASN A 44 -18.84 -0.05 -10.61
N THR A 45 -18.04 1.02 -10.75
CA THR A 45 -18.32 2.12 -11.69
C THR A 45 -17.96 1.78 -13.13
N LEU A 46 -17.19 0.71 -13.35
CA LEU A 46 -16.73 0.30 -14.69
C LEU A 46 -17.78 -0.52 -15.45
N SER A 47 -17.79 -0.37 -16.77
CA SER A 47 -18.53 -1.25 -17.68
C SER A 47 -18.01 -2.68 -17.63
N HIS A 48 -18.82 -3.65 -18.10
CA HIS A 48 -18.40 -5.05 -18.12
C HIS A 48 -17.11 -5.28 -18.93
N LYS A 49 -16.96 -4.59 -20.06
CA LYS A 49 -15.77 -4.66 -20.90
C LYS A 49 -14.51 -4.18 -20.18
N GLU A 50 -14.61 -3.04 -19.48
CA GLU A 50 -13.49 -2.48 -18.71
C GLU A 50 -13.11 -3.37 -17.53
N LYS A 51 -14.11 -3.96 -16.85
CA LYS A 51 -13.87 -4.96 -15.80
C LYS A 51 -13.06 -6.13 -16.31
N LEU A 52 -13.47 -6.72 -17.44
CA LEU A 52 -12.77 -7.86 -18.04
C LEU A 52 -11.36 -7.49 -18.51
N ASP A 53 -11.19 -6.33 -19.14
CA ASP A 53 -9.86 -5.84 -19.55
C ASP A 53 -8.93 -5.76 -18.35
N GLN A 54 -9.36 -5.08 -17.28
CA GLN A 54 -8.56 -4.86 -16.09
C GLN A 54 -8.28 -6.16 -15.32
N LEU A 55 -9.28 -7.05 -15.17
CA LEU A 55 -9.12 -8.37 -14.54
C LEU A 55 -8.16 -9.28 -15.31
N GLY A 56 -8.17 -9.19 -16.64
CA GLY A 56 -7.31 -9.98 -17.52
C GLY A 56 -5.87 -9.48 -17.63
N ARG A 57 -5.54 -8.31 -17.06
CA ARG A 57 -4.17 -7.79 -17.09
C ARG A 57 -3.25 -8.60 -16.19
N CYS A 58 -2.53 -9.52 -16.80
CA CYS A 58 -1.46 -10.28 -16.16
C CYS A 58 -0.46 -10.73 -17.23
N ARG A 59 0.68 -10.04 -17.32
CA ARG A 59 1.75 -10.37 -18.27
C ARG A 59 3.08 -10.46 -17.55
N PHE A 60 3.73 -11.62 -17.65
CA PHE A 60 5.12 -11.74 -17.21
C PHE A 60 6.02 -10.91 -18.12
N MET A 61 6.78 -9.99 -17.51
CA MET A 61 7.64 -9.06 -18.22
C MET A 61 9.01 -9.68 -18.47
N ALA A 62 9.58 -9.39 -19.63
CA ALA A 62 10.93 -9.85 -19.95
C ALA A 62 11.97 -9.03 -19.18
N LYS A 63 13.08 -9.67 -18.81
CA LYS A 63 14.20 -9.00 -18.11
C LYS A 63 14.74 -7.79 -18.89
N SER A 64 14.75 -7.85 -20.22
CA SER A 64 15.16 -6.74 -21.09
C SER A 64 14.30 -5.49 -20.93
N GLU A 65 13.05 -5.61 -20.48
CA GLU A 65 12.20 -4.46 -20.20
C GLU A 65 12.75 -3.63 -19.02
N PHE A 66 13.59 -4.19 -18.14
CA PHE A 66 14.18 -3.51 -17.00
C PHE A 66 15.63 -3.06 -17.24
N ALA A 67 16.08 -3.00 -18.50
CA ALA A 67 17.44 -2.60 -18.84
C ALA A 67 17.84 -1.20 -18.33
N ASP A 68 16.87 -0.31 -18.15
CA ASP A 68 17.09 1.03 -17.59
C ASP A 68 17.20 1.06 -16.07
N GLY A 69 16.97 -0.06 -15.37
CA GLY A 69 17.06 -0.16 -13.92
C GLY A 69 16.33 1.00 -13.23
N VAL A 70 17.07 1.76 -12.42
CA VAL A 70 16.53 2.87 -11.62
C VAL A 70 16.55 4.24 -12.32
N LYS A 71 17.01 4.36 -13.59
CA LYS A 71 17.24 5.66 -14.25
C LYS A 71 16.05 6.62 -14.20
N LYS A 72 14.81 6.12 -14.38
CA LYS A 72 13.60 6.98 -14.38
C LYS A 72 13.32 7.64 -13.02
N VAL A 73 13.90 7.11 -11.94
CA VAL A 73 13.75 7.59 -10.57
C VAL A 73 15.08 8.03 -9.94
N GLU A 74 16.16 8.06 -10.72
CA GLU A 74 17.45 8.57 -10.27
C GLU A 74 17.35 10.06 -9.94
N GLY A 75 17.95 10.47 -8.82
CA GLY A 75 17.88 11.85 -8.31
C GLY A 75 16.49 12.29 -7.80
N LYS A 76 15.46 11.45 -7.89
CA LYS A 76 14.12 11.76 -7.38
C LYS A 76 14.02 11.54 -5.86
N ASN A 77 13.21 12.36 -5.22
CA ASN A 77 12.93 12.29 -3.78
C ASN A 77 11.79 11.30 -3.51
N PHE A 78 12.13 10.15 -2.93
CA PHE A 78 11.18 9.19 -2.38
C PHE A 78 10.82 9.55 -0.94
N VAL A 79 9.52 9.67 -0.67
CA VAL A 79 9.00 9.86 0.68
C VAL A 79 8.05 8.72 1.01
N ILE A 80 8.47 7.85 1.92
CA ILE A 80 7.68 6.73 2.40
C ILE A 80 6.82 7.18 3.58
N ILE A 81 5.52 6.92 3.52
CA ILE A 81 4.60 7.19 4.62
C ILE A 81 4.52 5.95 5.52
N GLY A 82 4.98 6.10 6.75
CA GLY A 82 5.08 4.99 7.71
C GLY A 82 6.36 4.16 7.53
N CYS A 83 6.81 3.55 8.62
CA CYS A 83 8.00 2.69 8.64
C CYS A 83 7.66 1.34 9.30
N GLY A 84 6.71 0.64 8.68
CA GLY A 84 6.34 -0.75 9.02
C GLY A 84 7.23 -1.78 8.32
N ALA A 85 6.76 -3.02 8.23
CA ALA A 85 7.54 -4.10 7.60
C ALA A 85 7.85 -3.83 6.13
N GLN A 86 6.85 -3.50 5.30
CA GLN A 86 7.10 -3.15 3.89
C GLN A 86 7.86 -1.82 3.77
N GLY A 87 7.44 -0.79 4.53
CA GLY A 87 8.07 0.53 4.51
C GLY A 87 9.57 0.52 4.75
N LEU A 88 10.01 -0.11 5.85
CA LEU A 88 11.44 -0.19 6.20
C LEU A 88 12.24 -0.95 5.14
N ASN A 89 11.78 -2.14 4.76
CA ASN A 89 12.57 -3.06 3.94
C ASN A 89 12.65 -2.61 2.47
N GLN A 90 11.56 -2.07 1.91
CA GLN A 90 11.61 -1.46 0.59
C GLN A 90 12.48 -0.20 0.60
N GLY A 91 12.41 0.63 1.66
CA GLY A 91 13.28 1.80 1.80
C GLY A 91 14.77 1.47 1.89
N LEU A 92 15.13 0.38 2.59
CA LEU A 92 16.51 -0.13 2.63
C LEU A 92 17.01 -0.54 1.23
N ASN A 93 16.20 -1.28 0.48
CA ASN A 93 16.58 -1.71 -0.87
C ASN A 93 16.70 -0.53 -1.84
N MET A 94 15.76 0.41 -1.79
CA MET A 94 15.80 1.62 -2.62
C MET A 94 17.03 2.48 -2.35
N ARG A 95 17.40 2.67 -1.08
CA ARG A 95 18.63 3.40 -0.72
C ARG A 95 19.87 2.68 -1.24
N ASP A 96 19.94 1.37 -1.07
CA ASP A 96 21.07 0.57 -1.57
C ASP A 96 21.11 0.54 -3.12
N SER A 97 20.00 0.88 -3.78
CA SER A 97 19.90 1.10 -5.23
C SER A 97 20.24 2.54 -5.66
N GLY A 98 20.66 3.40 -4.74
CA GLY A 98 21.04 4.80 -5.02
C GLY A 98 19.89 5.81 -5.00
N CYS A 99 18.68 5.43 -4.57
CA CYS A 99 17.55 6.35 -4.47
C CYS A 99 17.65 7.23 -3.21
N ASN A 100 17.17 8.49 -3.31
CA ASN A 100 17.05 9.37 -2.17
C ASN A 100 15.74 9.08 -1.40
N VAL A 101 15.84 8.44 -0.23
CA VAL A 101 14.69 7.96 0.55
C VAL A 101 14.59 8.67 1.91
N SER A 102 13.39 9.14 2.23
CA SER A 102 13.05 9.68 3.55
C SER A 102 11.69 9.15 4.04
N TYR A 103 11.42 9.28 5.33
CA TYR A 103 10.18 8.78 5.95
C TYR A 103 9.35 9.92 6.53
N ALA A 104 8.12 10.03 6.04
CA ALA A 104 7.13 10.93 6.58
C ALA A 104 6.29 10.18 7.62
N LEU A 105 6.32 10.66 8.87
CA LEU A 105 5.58 10.09 9.99
C LEU A 105 4.66 11.14 10.61
N ARG A 106 3.59 10.69 11.27
CA ARG A 106 2.76 11.59 12.09
C ARG A 106 3.61 12.20 13.20
N LYS A 107 3.32 13.46 13.55
CA LYS A 107 4.04 14.22 14.59
C LYS A 107 4.12 13.47 15.92
N ASP A 108 3.02 12.85 16.33
CA ASP A 108 2.94 12.04 17.54
C ASP A 108 3.88 10.82 17.52
N ALA A 109 4.10 10.21 16.35
CA ALA A 109 5.01 9.08 16.19
C ALA A 109 6.48 9.48 16.33
N ILE A 110 6.84 10.71 15.97
CA ILE A 110 8.18 11.29 16.11
C ILE A 110 8.42 11.67 17.57
N GLU A 111 7.52 12.47 18.16
CA GLU A 111 7.65 12.98 19.54
C GLU A 111 7.70 11.84 20.56
N LEU A 112 6.84 10.83 20.39
CA LEU A 112 6.80 9.65 21.27
C LEU A 112 7.83 8.57 20.89
N LYS A 113 8.71 8.82 19.91
CA LYS A 113 9.70 7.87 19.41
C LYS A 113 9.12 6.46 19.19
N ARG A 114 7.98 6.39 18.51
CA ARG A 114 7.33 5.10 18.21
C ARG A 114 8.27 4.21 17.39
N GLN A 115 7.98 2.91 17.37
CA GLN A 115 8.83 1.93 16.67
C GLN A 115 9.16 2.31 15.23
N SER A 116 8.22 2.93 14.50
CA SER A 116 8.46 3.42 13.14
C SER A 116 9.54 4.51 13.07
N TYR A 117 9.55 5.45 14.02
CA TYR A 117 10.59 6.48 14.11
C TYR A 117 11.94 5.87 14.47
N VAL A 118 11.95 4.96 15.45
CA VAL A 118 13.17 4.23 15.86
C VAL A 118 13.74 3.44 14.69
N ASN A 119 12.92 2.68 13.96
CA ASN A 119 13.34 1.90 12.80
C ASN A 119 13.96 2.77 11.70
N ALA A 120 13.33 3.88 11.34
CA ALA A 120 13.84 4.76 10.29
C ALA A 120 15.16 5.44 10.72
N THR A 121 15.20 6.02 11.92
CA THR A 121 16.38 6.76 12.41
C THR A 121 17.56 5.86 12.74
N SER A 122 17.34 4.67 13.32
CA SER A 122 18.42 3.71 13.60
C SER A 122 19.07 3.15 12.33
N ASN A 123 18.33 3.15 11.22
CA ASN A 123 18.86 2.80 9.91
C ASN A 123 19.42 4.02 9.15
N GLY A 124 19.53 5.19 9.78
CA GLY A 124 20.16 6.38 9.17
C GLY A 124 19.32 7.11 8.14
N PHE A 125 17.99 6.92 8.12
CA PHE A 125 17.11 7.66 7.21
C PHE A 125 16.72 9.03 7.77
N LYS A 126 16.52 10.00 6.85
CA LYS A 126 15.85 11.27 7.18
C LYS A 126 14.39 11.00 7.55
N VAL A 127 13.95 11.58 8.66
CA VAL A 127 12.56 11.49 9.14
C VAL A 127 12.00 12.89 9.38
N GLY A 128 10.75 13.10 9.03
CA GLY A 128 10.05 14.37 9.20
C GLY A 128 8.53 14.20 9.21
N THR A 129 7.80 15.29 9.47
CA THR A 129 6.35 15.31 9.37
C THR A 129 5.89 15.35 7.91
N TYR A 130 4.58 15.19 7.69
CA TYR A 130 3.99 15.28 6.34
C TYR A 130 4.27 16.65 5.71
N ASP A 131 4.04 17.74 6.44
CA ASP A 131 4.28 19.11 5.97
C ASP A 131 5.75 19.38 5.60
N GLN A 132 6.69 18.67 6.24
CA GLN A 132 8.12 18.89 6.03
C GLN A 132 8.69 18.15 4.82
N LEU A 133 8.11 17.00 4.45
CA LEU A 133 8.70 16.11 3.45
C LEU A 133 7.86 15.94 2.19
N ILE A 134 6.53 15.96 2.30
CA ILE A 134 5.63 15.72 1.17
C ILE A 134 5.71 16.81 0.09
N PRO A 135 5.86 18.12 0.41
CA PRO A 135 5.93 19.16 -0.63
C PRO A 135 7.07 18.98 -1.63
N ASP A 136 8.20 18.41 -1.22
CA ASP A 136 9.37 18.22 -2.09
C ASP A 136 9.41 16.83 -2.75
N ALA A 137 8.50 15.93 -2.38
CA ALA A 137 8.47 14.54 -2.82
C ALA A 137 8.14 14.42 -4.31
N ASP A 138 8.96 13.68 -5.05
CA ASP A 138 8.64 13.26 -6.42
C ASP A 138 7.77 12.00 -6.42
N LEU A 139 8.06 11.08 -5.49
CA LEU A 139 7.29 9.87 -5.25
C LEU A 139 6.90 9.79 -3.78
N VAL A 140 5.60 9.64 -3.53
CA VAL A 140 5.04 9.43 -2.21
C VAL A 140 4.52 7.99 -2.14
N LEU A 141 5.12 7.19 -1.27
CA LEU A 141 4.82 5.75 -1.14
C LEU A 141 3.96 5.54 0.10
N ASN A 142 2.69 5.21 -0.11
CA ASN A 142 1.77 4.90 0.98
C ASN A 142 1.92 3.43 1.40
N LEU A 143 2.80 3.18 2.38
CA LEU A 143 3.06 1.85 2.94
C LEU A 143 2.49 1.71 4.38
N THR A 144 1.37 2.39 4.61
CA THR A 144 0.57 2.27 5.84
C THR A 144 -0.39 1.06 5.74
N PRO A 145 -1.01 0.61 6.85
CA PRO A 145 -2.04 -0.43 6.77
C PRO A 145 -3.23 0.00 5.90
N ASP A 146 -3.81 -0.90 5.11
CA ASP A 146 -4.84 -0.56 4.10
C ASP A 146 -6.03 0.20 4.69
N LYS A 147 -6.49 -0.21 5.89
CA LYS A 147 -7.59 0.45 6.62
C LYS A 147 -7.33 1.91 6.97
N GLN A 148 -6.07 2.35 6.91
CA GLN A 148 -5.65 3.72 7.21
C GLN A 148 -5.43 4.54 5.93
N HIS A 149 -5.40 3.91 4.75
CA HIS A 149 -5.09 4.58 3.49
C HIS A 149 -6.01 5.77 3.23
N SER A 150 -7.32 5.62 3.35
CA SER A 150 -8.26 6.73 3.12
C SER A 150 -7.95 7.97 3.96
N ALA A 151 -7.65 7.81 5.26
CA ALA A 151 -7.31 8.94 6.12
C ALA A 151 -5.94 9.54 5.76
N VAL A 152 -4.95 8.69 5.52
CA VAL A 152 -3.58 9.09 5.17
C VAL A 152 -3.55 9.85 3.85
N VAL A 153 -4.17 9.30 2.80
CA VAL A 153 -4.17 9.90 1.46
C VAL A 153 -4.93 11.21 1.46
N SER A 154 -6.03 11.33 2.21
CA SER A 154 -6.75 12.60 2.37
C SER A 154 -5.92 13.69 3.06
N GLU A 155 -5.02 13.34 3.96
CA GLU A 155 -4.12 14.29 4.64
C GLU A 155 -2.90 14.65 3.77
N VAL A 156 -2.35 13.69 3.05
CA VAL A 156 -1.10 13.84 2.28
C VAL A 156 -1.33 14.45 0.90
N MET A 157 -2.39 14.06 0.19
CA MET A 157 -2.62 14.48 -1.20
C MET A 157 -2.69 16.01 -1.40
N PRO A 158 -3.25 16.81 -0.47
CA PRO A 158 -3.19 18.28 -0.57
C PRO A 158 -1.77 18.85 -0.49
N LEU A 159 -0.84 18.16 0.18
CA LEU A 159 0.54 18.60 0.37
C LEU A 159 1.46 18.20 -0.81
N MET A 160 1.02 17.28 -1.67
CA MET A 160 1.81 16.80 -2.79
C MET A 160 1.96 17.87 -3.87
N LYS A 161 3.19 18.06 -4.35
CA LYS A 161 3.47 18.95 -5.49
C LYS A 161 2.78 18.48 -6.76
N GLN A 162 2.57 19.43 -7.67
CA GLN A 162 1.92 19.15 -8.94
C GLN A 162 2.71 18.12 -9.76
N GLY A 163 2.01 17.11 -10.30
CA GLY A 163 2.64 16.11 -11.15
C GLY A 163 3.52 15.10 -10.42
N ALA A 164 3.45 15.02 -9.08
CA ALA A 164 4.09 13.98 -8.30
C ALA A 164 3.45 12.60 -8.52
N THR A 165 4.12 11.55 -8.06
CA THR A 165 3.61 10.17 -8.09
C THR A 165 3.13 9.74 -6.71
N LEU A 166 1.93 9.18 -6.63
CA LEU A 166 1.44 8.44 -5.47
C LEU A 166 1.56 6.93 -5.76
N SER A 167 2.22 6.20 -4.86
CA SER A 167 2.41 4.77 -5.00
C SER A 167 1.75 3.98 -3.86
N TYR A 168 1.24 2.81 -4.20
CA TYR A 168 0.77 1.78 -3.26
C TYR A 168 1.57 0.48 -3.41
N SER A 169 1.46 -0.40 -2.42
CA SER A 169 1.84 -1.83 -2.54
C SER A 169 0.64 -2.77 -2.50
N HIS A 170 -0.57 -2.23 -2.37
CA HIS A 170 -1.84 -2.97 -2.50
C HIS A 170 -2.93 -2.03 -3.01
N GLY A 171 -3.80 -2.50 -3.90
CA GLY A 171 -4.74 -1.64 -4.62
C GLY A 171 -6.05 -1.31 -3.88
N PHE A 172 -6.27 -1.84 -2.66
CA PHE A 172 -7.57 -1.80 -1.98
C PHE A 172 -8.20 -0.41 -1.89
N ASN A 173 -7.41 0.61 -1.56
CA ASN A 173 -7.91 1.98 -1.41
C ASN A 173 -8.41 2.59 -2.72
N ILE A 174 -7.76 2.27 -3.84
CA ILE A 174 -8.20 2.73 -5.17
C ILE A 174 -9.41 1.93 -5.63
N VAL A 175 -9.39 0.60 -5.48
CA VAL A 175 -10.40 -0.29 -6.07
C VAL A 175 -11.65 -0.43 -5.21
N GLU A 176 -11.49 -0.86 -3.95
CA GLU A 176 -12.62 -1.20 -3.09
C GLU A 176 -13.22 0.03 -2.42
N GLU A 177 -12.38 0.93 -1.92
CA GLU A 177 -12.82 2.17 -1.27
C GLU A 177 -13.10 3.29 -2.28
N GLY A 178 -12.67 3.15 -3.53
CA GLY A 178 -12.91 4.14 -4.58
C GLY A 178 -12.29 5.51 -4.30
N MET A 179 -11.09 5.53 -3.69
CA MET A 179 -10.42 6.78 -3.36
C MET A 179 -10.15 7.60 -4.61
N LYS A 180 -10.67 8.83 -4.63
CA LYS A 180 -10.42 9.79 -5.72
C LYS A 180 -9.11 10.52 -5.48
N ILE A 181 -8.22 10.43 -6.46
CA ILE A 181 -6.90 11.06 -6.47
C ILE A 181 -6.94 12.26 -7.41
N ARG A 182 -6.22 13.33 -7.04
CA ARG A 182 -6.02 14.53 -7.88
C ARG A 182 -5.55 14.15 -9.29
N ASP A 183 -6.18 14.73 -10.31
CA ASP A 183 -5.97 14.38 -11.73
C ASP A 183 -4.54 14.67 -12.23
N ASP A 184 -3.82 15.59 -11.59
CA ASP A 184 -2.43 15.90 -11.94
C ASP A 184 -1.42 14.84 -11.46
N LEU A 185 -1.81 13.97 -10.52
CA LEU A 185 -0.92 12.98 -9.94
C LEU A 185 -0.87 11.71 -10.79
N THR A 186 0.31 11.10 -10.85
CA THR A 186 0.48 9.75 -11.41
C THR A 186 0.27 8.72 -10.30
N VAL A 187 -0.53 7.68 -10.53
CA VAL A 187 -0.79 6.64 -9.52
C VAL A 187 -0.28 5.29 -10.01
N VAL A 188 0.67 4.72 -9.26
CA VAL A 188 1.32 3.44 -9.57
C VAL A 188 1.21 2.48 -8.40
N MET A 189 1.42 1.19 -8.69
CA MET A 189 1.55 0.17 -7.67
C MET A 189 2.78 -0.68 -7.95
N VAL A 190 3.51 -0.99 -6.88
CA VAL A 190 4.59 -1.99 -6.86
C VAL A 190 4.33 -2.87 -5.63
N ALA A 191 3.92 -4.11 -5.89
CA ALA A 191 3.41 -5.05 -4.89
C ALA A 191 4.31 -6.30 -4.83
N PRO A 192 5.34 -6.32 -3.96
CA PRO A 192 6.13 -7.52 -3.71
C PRO A 192 5.26 -8.63 -3.10
N LYS A 193 5.34 -9.85 -3.63
CA LYS A 193 4.50 -10.97 -3.19
C LYS A 193 5.18 -11.80 -2.09
N CYS A 194 5.59 -11.11 -1.03
CA CYS A 194 6.15 -11.70 0.18
C CYS A 194 6.14 -10.70 1.37
N PRO A 195 6.37 -11.17 2.61
CA PRO A 195 6.58 -10.28 3.76
C PRO A 195 7.80 -9.37 3.57
N GLY A 196 7.73 -8.15 4.11
CA GLY A 196 8.79 -7.16 3.93
C GLY A 196 10.19 -7.63 4.34
N THR A 197 10.33 -8.49 5.35
CA THR A 197 11.63 -9.05 5.74
C THR A 197 12.26 -9.87 4.62
N GLU A 198 11.47 -10.64 3.88
CA GLU A 198 11.95 -11.46 2.76
C GLU A 198 12.35 -10.59 1.56
N VAL A 199 11.61 -9.50 1.32
CA VAL A 199 11.98 -8.46 0.35
C VAL A 199 13.41 -7.96 0.59
N ARG A 200 13.79 -7.77 1.85
CA ARG A 200 15.14 -7.32 2.22
C ARG A 200 16.18 -8.43 2.15
N GLU A 201 15.87 -9.60 2.68
CA GLU A 201 16.85 -10.70 2.74
C GLU A 201 17.22 -11.22 1.36
N GLU A 202 16.26 -11.37 0.44
CA GLU A 202 16.55 -11.75 -0.94
C GLU A 202 17.34 -10.68 -1.70
N TYR A 203 17.03 -9.40 -1.45
CA TYR A 203 17.78 -8.30 -2.04
C TYR A 203 19.26 -8.31 -1.63
N LYS A 204 19.55 -8.54 -0.34
CA LYS A 204 20.93 -8.63 0.18
C LYS A 204 21.73 -9.76 -0.44
N ARG A 205 21.07 -10.83 -0.90
CA ARG A 205 21.68 -12.00 -1.55
C ARG A 205 21.95 -11.76 -3.05
N GLY A 206 21.68 -10.56 -3.55
CA GLY A 206 21.79 -10.24 -4.98
C GLY A 206 20.59 -10.69 -5.81
N PHE A 207 19.52 -11.16 -5.16
CA PHE A 207 18.27 -11.56 -5.79
C PHE A 207 17.16 -10.54 -5.49
N GLY A 208 15.91 -10.99 -5.54
CA GLY A 208 14.73 -10.19 -5.26
C GLY A 208 13.52 -11.09 -5.05
N VAL A 209 12.33 -10.52 -5.14
CA VAL A 209 11.08 -11.25 -4.90
C VAL A 209 10.09 -11.01 -6.05
N PRO A 210 9.27 -12.01 -6.43
CA PRO A 210 8.25 -11.81 -7.45
C PRO A 210 7.40 -10.59 -7.12
N THR A 211 7.24 -9.71 -8.09
CA THR A 211 6.60 -8.41 -7.87
C THR A 211 5.56 -8.14 -8.95
N LEU A 212 4.41 -7.61 -8.56
CA LEU A 212 3.41 -7.12 -9.49
C LEU A 212 3.51 -5.59 -9.59
N ILE A 213 3.45 -5.06 -10.81
CA ILE A 213 3.36 -3.62 -11.05
C ILE A 213 2.09 -3.25 -11.80
N ALA A 214 1.54 -2.08 -11.50
CA ALA A 214 0.37 -1.55 -12.18
C ALA A 214 0.39 -0.02 -12.24
N VAL A 215 -0.40 0.53 -13.18
CA VAL A 215 -0.67 1.96 -13.32
C VAL A 215 -2.19 2.14 -13.29
N HIS A 216 -2.68 3.11 -12.52
CA HIS A 216 -4.10 3.41 -12.49
C HIS A 216 -4.48 4.22 -13.73
N PRO A 217 -5.41 3.75 -14.59
CA PRO A 217 -5.69 4.38 -15.87
C PRO A 217 -6.31 5.78 -15.75
N GLU A 218 -7.01 6.10 -14.66
CA GLU A 218 -7.54 7.47 -14.46
C GLU A 218 -6.45 8.47 -14.02
N ASN A 219 -5.26 8.00 -13.63
CA ASN A 219 -4.21 8.83 -13.05
C ASN A 219 -2.83 8.50 -13.66
N ASP A 220 -2.68 8.74 -14.96
CA ASP A 220 -1.38 8.78 -15.64
C ASP A 220 -1.33 9.94 -16.66
N PRO A 221 -1.47 11.20 -16.20
CA PRO A 221 -1.68 12.35 -17.09
C PRO A 221 -0.51 12.62 -18.04
N LYS A 222 0.69 12.13 -17.70
CA LYS A 222 1.92 12.30 -18.48
C LYS A 222 2.33 11.03 -19.24
N GLY A 223 1.60 9.92 -19.07
CA GLY A 223 1.94 8.63 -19.67
C GLY A 223 3.27 8.03 -19.17
N GLU A 224 3.71 8.40 -17.97
CA GLU A 224 5.01 7.99 -17.42
C GLU A 224 4.91 6.96 -16.29
N GLY A 225 3.69 6.60 -15.89
CA GLY A 225 3.43 5.70 -14.76
C GLY A 225 4.14 4.36 -14.88
N LEU A 226 4.15 3.74 -16.07
CA LEU A 226 4.79 2.45 -16.26
C LEU A 226 6.31 2.54 -16.11
N ALA A 227 6.93 3.59 -16.65
CA ALA A 227 8.38 3.79 -16.51
C ALA A 227 8.77 4.02 -15.05
N ILE A 228 7.95 4.77 -14.30
CA ILE A 228 8.14 5.00 -12.87
C ILE A 228 7.98 3.70 -12.08
N ALA A 229 6.92 2.92 -12.32
CA ALA A 229 6.66 1.66 -11.63
C ALA A 229 7.77 0.63 -11.88
N LYS A 230 8.29 0.54 -13.11
CA LYS A 230 9.42 -0.34 -13.45
C LYS A 230 10.69 0.05 -12.71
N ALA A 231 11.03 1.35 -12.70
CA ALA A 231 12.24 1.81 -12.05
C ALA A 231 12.18 1.71 -10.52
N TYR A 232 11.00 1.95 -9.93
CA TYR A 232 10.76 1.65 -8.51
C TYR A 232 10.84 0.14 -8.21
N CYS A 233 10.25 -0.71 -9.05
CA CYS A 233 10.37 -2.16 -8.91
C CYS A 233 11.83 -2.62 -8.99
N ALA A 234 12.63 -2.07 -9.91
CA ALA A 234 14.05 -2.33 -9.99
C ALA A 234 14.81 -1.87 -8.73
N ALA A 235 14.45 -0.70 -8.18
CA ALA A 235 15.04 -0.18 -6.94
C ALA A 235 14.73 -1.05 -5.71
N THR A 236 13.68 -1.87 -5.76
CA THR A 236 13.37 -2.85 -4.71
C THR A 236 13.89 -4.26 -5.03
N GLY A 237 14.44 -4.47 -6.23
CA GLY A 237 15.00 -5.73 -6.72
C GLY A 237 14.01 -6.70 -7.35
N GLY A 238 12.74 -6.31 -7.54
CA GLY A 238 11.71 -7.21 -8.08
C GLY A 238 11.99 -7.71 -9.49
N ASP A 239 12.70 -6.90 -10.29
CA ASP A 239 13.15 -7.23 -11.65
C ASP A 239 14.09 -8.44 -11.72
N ARG A 240 14.71 -8.81 -10.60
CA ARG A 240 15.64 -9.94 -10.48
C ARG A 240 14.93 -11.29 -10.34
N ALA A 241 13.70 -11.29 -9.83
CA ALA A 241 12.93 -12.51 -9.54
C ALA A 241 11.73 -12.73 -10.46
N GLY A 242 11.34 -11.70 -11.23
CA GLY A 242 10.23 -11.75 -12.17
C GLY A 242 9.15 -10.74 -11.83
N VAL A 243 8.67 -10.04 -12.86
CA VAL A 243 7.68 -8.97 -12.69
C VAL A 243 6.46 -9.25 -13.53
N LEU A 244 5.28 -9.12 -12.91
CA LEU A 244 3.99 -9.19 -13.58
C LEU A 244 3.47 -7.78 -13.83
N LEU A 245 3.30 -7.41 -15.09
CA LEU A 245 2.51 -6.24 -15.48
C LEU A 245 1.04 -6.59 -15.32
N SER A 246 0.36 -5.90 -14.41
CA SER A 246 -1.04 -6.16 -14.07
C SER A 246 -1.83 -4.86 -13.97
N SER A 247 -2.94 -4.90 -13.24
CA SER A 247 -3.77 -3.75 -12.89
C SER A 247 -4.04 -3.69 -11.40
N PHE A 248 -4.47 -2.53 -10.92
CA PHE A 248 -5.00 -2.39 -9.56
C PHE A 248 -6.14 -3.38 -9.28
N ILE A 249 -7.03 -3.58 -10.25
CA ILE A 249 -8.21 -4.46 -10.10
C ILE A 249 -7.80 -5.93 -10.04
N ALA A 250 -6.97 -6.40 -10.97
CA ALA A 250 -6.53 -7.80 -11.00
C ALA A 250 -5.75 -8.15 -9.73
N GLU A 251 -4.87 -7.26 -9.28
CA GLU A 251 -4.15 -7.41 -8.02
C GLU A 251 -5.12 -7.56 -6.85
N VAL A 252 -6.00 -6.59 -6.61
CA VAL A 252 -6.92 -6.62 -5.46
C VAL A 252 -7.83 -7.84 -5.47
N LYS A 253 -8.44 -8.17 -6.61
CA LYS A 253 -9.40 -9.28 -6.67
C LYS A 253 -8.71 -10.64 -6.50
N SER A 254 -7.52 -10.82 -7.08
CA SER A 254 -6.76 -12.08 -6.93
C SER A 254 -6.14 -12.20 -5.54
N ASP A 255 -5.63 -11.11 -4.98
CA ASP A 255 -4.98 -11.07 -3.66
C ASP A 255 -5.98 -11.39 -2.54
N LEU A 256 -7.13 -10.70 -2.52
CA LEU A 256 -8.20 -10.96 -1.56
C LEU A 256 -8.72 -12.40 -1.64
N MET A 257 -8.89 -12.93 -2.86
CA MET A 257 -9.30 -14.32 -3.05
C MET A 257 -8.24 -15.30 -2.52
N GLY A 258 -6.97 -15.06 -2.85
CA GLY A 258 -5.86 -15.91 -2.42
C GLY A 258 -5.68 -15.93 -0.91
N GLU A 259 -5.69 -14.76 -0.26
CA GLU A 259 -5.56 -14.64 1.20
C GLU A 259 -6.73 -15.28 1.93
N GLN A 260 -7.97 -14.99 1.54
CA GLN A 260 -9.15 -15.51 2.22
C GLN A 260 -9.32 -17.02 2.07
N THR A 261 -8.89 -17.57 0.93
CA THR A 261 -9.02 -19.01 0.64
C THR A 261 -7.73 -19.74 0.97
N ILE A 262 -6.82 -19.90 0.01
CA ILE A 262 -5.73 -20.86 0.12
C ILE A 262 -4.63 -20.43 1.10
N LEU A 263 -4.25 -19.14 1.15
CA LEU A 263 -3.07 -18.71 1.90
C LEU A 263 -3.30 -18.60 3.41
N CYS A 264 -4.46 -18.08 3.84
CA CYS A 264 -4.76 -17.93 5.26
C CYS A 264 -5.90 -18.85 5.71
N GLY A 265 -7.06 -18.79 5.04
CA GLY A 265 -8.25 -19.52 5.46
C GLY A 265 -8.03 -21.03 5.55
N MET A 266 -7.63 -21.64 4.43
CA MET A 266 -7.41 -23.09 4.32
C MET A 266 -6.24 -23.57 5.16
N LEU A 267 -5.10 -22.87 5.18
CA LEU A 267 -3.94 -23.31 5.97
C LEU A 267 -4.23 -23.23 7.48
N GLN A 268 -4.88 -22.16 7.95
CA GLN A 268 -5.23 -22.03 9.37
C GLN A 268 -6.27 -23.07 9.76
N THR A 269 -7.37 -23.18 9.01
CA THR A 269 -8.44 -24.14 9.31
C THR A 269 -7.93 -25.58 9.18
N GLY A 270 -7.14 -25.88 8.16
CA GLY A 270 -6.52 -27.19 7.96
C GLY A 270 -5.60 -27.57 9.12
N ALA A 271 -4.76 -26.66 9.60
CA ALA A 271 -3.89 -26.90 10.75
C ALA A 271 -4.69 -27.24 12.01
N LEU A 272 -5.77 -26.50 12.29
CA LEU A 272 -6.64 -26.76 13.44
C LEU A 272 -7.34 -28.12 13.31
N LEU A 273 -8.00 -28.38 12.17
CA LEU A 273 -8.73 -29.63 11.95
C LEU A 273 -7.81 -30.86 11.98
N CYS A 274 -6.62 -30.77 11.39
CA CYS A 274 -5.65 -31.86 11.43
C CYS A 274 -5.15 -32.10 12.86
N PHE A 275 -4.84 -31.03 13.61
CA PHE A 275 -4.43 -31.13 15.01
C PHE A 275 -5.52 -31.77 15.87
N ASP A 276 -6.75 -31.27 15.79
CA ASP A 276 -7.88 -31.81 16.55
C ASP A 276 -8.12 -33.29 16.21
N LYS A 277 -7.98 -33.67 14.93
CA LYS A 277 -8.13 -35.07 14.50
C LYS A 277 -7.01 -35.98 14.98
N MET A 278 -5.78 -35.47 15.12
CA MET A 278 -4.67 -36.22 15.70
C MET A 278 -4.91 -36.46 17.19
N VAL A 279 -5.32 -35.42 17.93
CA VAL A 279 -5.67 -35.52 19.36
C VAL A 279 -6.82 -36.50 19.58
N GLU A 280 -7.87 -36.46 18.76
CA GLU A 280 -9.00 -37.41 18.82
C GLU A 280 -8.54 -38.87 18.68
N LYS A 281 -7.49 -39.11 17.89
CA LYS A 281 -6.91 -40.44 17.64
C LYS A 281 -5.82 -40.84 18.64
N GLY A 282 -5.50 -39.99 19.62
CA GLY A 282 -4.44 -40.25 20.60
C GLY A 282 -3.02 -40.23 20.01
N ILE A 283 -2.81 -39.49 18.91
CA ILE A 283 -1.48 -39.22 18.33
C ILE A 283 -0.83 -38.04 19.05
#